data_AF-A0A5B6WG79-F1
#
_entry.id   AF-A0A5B6WG79-F1
#
_cell.length_a   1.000
_cell.length_b   1.000
_cell.length_c   1.000
_cell.angle_alpha   90.00
_cell.angle_beta   90.00
_cell.angle_gamma   90.00
#
_symmetry.space_group_name_H-M   'P 1'
#
loop_
_entity.id
_entity.type
_entity.pdbx_description
1 polymer ?
#
loop_
_entity_poly.entity_id
_entity_poly.type
_entity_poly.pdbx_seq_one_letter_code
_entity_poly.pdbx_strand_id
1 'polypeptide(L)'
;MAAGLVKKFIASMLMWMAPLVVLYGFNHNLLPGLTNLSPHAMTLLSGFVAVILVNIVIAFYIYMAMKEPSNKHQPDPKFLTHAKASVYQPTGEPMESLKKQE
;
A
#
# COMPACT_ATOMS: atom_id res chain seq x y z
N MET A 1 -4.89 9.85 9.12
CA MET A 1 -3.65 9.08 9.38
C MET A 1 -3.90 7.73 10.06
N ALA A 2 -4.71 7.65 11.14
CA ALA A 2 -4.96 6.39 11.86
C ALA A 2 -5.54 5.23 11.01
N ALA A 3 -6.55 5.49 10.16
CA ALA A 3 -7.19 4.44 9.36
C ALA A 3 -6.25 3.74 8.36
N GLY A 4 -5.19 4.43 7.89
CA GLY A 4 -4.18 3.83 7.00
C GLY A 4 -3.28 2.84 7.74
N LEU A 5 -2.85 3.20 8.95
CA LEU A 5 -2.03 2.34 9.81
C LEU A 5 -2.81 1.11 10.27
N VAL A 6 -4.08 1.27 10.65
CA VAL A 6 -4.94 0.15 11.08
C VAL A 6 -5.09 -0.87 9.94
N LYS A 7 -5.29 -0.41 8.69
CA LYS A 7 -5.36 -1.30 7.51
C LYS A 7 -4.04 -2.04 7.24
N LYS A 8 -2.90 -1.36 7.35
CA LYS A 8 -1.57 -1.99 7.21
C LYS A 8 -1.29 -3.00 8.34
N PHE A 9 -1.70 -2.69 9.56
CA PHE A 9 -1.54 -3.56 10.72
C PHE A 9 -2.39 -4.82 10.62
N ILE A 10 -3.66 -4.69 10.21
CA ILE A 10 -4.55 -5.83 9.97
C ILE A 10 -4.02 -6.73 8.84
N ALA A 11 -3.55 -6.13 7.74
CA ALA A 11 -2.97 -6.90 6.64
C ALA A 11 -1.71 -7.68 7.08
N SER A 12 -0.84 -7.05 7.88
CA SER A 12 0.34 -7.71 8.44
C SER A 12 -0.01 -8.85 9.40
N MET A 13 -0.99 -8.65 10.29
CA MET A 13 -1.47 -9.71 11.18
C MET A 13 -2.08 -10.87 10.39
N LEU A 14 -2.90 -10.59 9.37
CA LEU A 14 -3.53 -11.62 8.54
C LEU A 14 -2.49 -12.45 7.77
N MET A 15 -1.40 -11.84 7.30
CA MET A 15 -0.33 -12.55 6.58
C MET A 15 0.33 -13.63 7.43
N TRP A 16 0.56 -13.35 8.71
CA TRP A 16 1.14 -14.31 9.66
C TRP A 16 0.09 -15.30 10.21
N MET A 17 -1.11 -14.82 10.50
CA MET A 17 -2.15 -15.65 11.13
C MET A 17 -2.80 -16.62 10.16
N ALA A 18 -2.94 -16.26 8.88
CA ALA A 18 -3.64 -17.09 7.90
C ALA A 18 -3.03 -18.51 7.73
N PRO A 19 -1.70 -18.67 7.58
CA PRO A 19 -1.07 -20.00 7.56
C PRO A 19 -1.29 -20.79 8.87
N LEU A 20 -1.19 -20.13 10.02
CA LEU A 20 -1.38 -20.76 11.33
C LEU A 20 -2.83 -21.23 11.54
N VAL A 21 -3.80 -20.43 11.10
CA VAL A 21 -5.23 -20.77 11.19
C VAL A 21 -5.56 -21.94 10.29
N VAL A 22 -5.02 -22.00 9.07
CA VAL A 22 -5.20 -23.16 8.18
C VAL A 22 -4.61 -24.42 8.82
N LEU A 23 -3.39 -24.34 9.33
CA LEU A 23 -2.76 -25.49 9.99
C LEU A 23 -3.56 -25.96 11.21
N TYR A 24 -3.98 -25.02 12.07
CA TYR A 24 -4.78 -25.31 13.25
C TYR A 24 -6.14 -25.92 12.90
N GLY A 25 -6.82 -25.38 11.90
CA GLY A 25 -8.16 -25.82 11.50
C GLY A 25 -8.19 -27.23 10.93
N PHE A 26 -7.19 -27.60 10.14
CA PHE A 26 -7.05 -28.99 9.68
C PHE A 26 -6.62 -29.92 10.82
N ASN A 27 -5.74 -29.49 11.73
CA ASN A 27 -5.28 -30.32 12.85
C ASN A 27 -6.38 -30.58 13.91
N HIS A 28 -7.32 -29.63 14.09
CA HIS A 28 -8.44 -29.76 15.04
C HIS A 28 -9.75 -30.19 14.38
N ASN A 29 -9.72 -30.67 13.13
CA ASN A 29 -10.92 -31.17 12.44
C ASN A 29 -12.08 -30.16 12.41
N LEU A 30 -11.78 -28.86 12.32
CA LEU A 30 -12.77 -27.78 12.39
C LEU A 30 -13.68 -27.71 11.15
N LEU A 31 -13.36 -28.47 10.10
CA LEU A 31 -14.14 -28.59 8.88
C LEU A 31 -15.01 -29.86 8.94
N PRO A 32 -16.29 -29.75 9.35
CA PRO A 32 -17.19 -30.89 9.39
C PRO A 32 -17.32 -31.49 7.99
N GLY A 33 -16.97 -32.77 7.83
CA GLY A 33 -16.99 -33.49 6.55
C GLY A 33 -15.61 -33.90 6.01
N LEU A 34 -14.52 -33.25 6.43
CA LEU A 34 -13.16 -33.70 6.08
C LEU A 34 -12.62 -34.80 7.00
N THR A 35 -13.26 -35.03 8.15
CA THR A 35 -12.79 -35.95 9.20
C THR A 35 -12.82 -37.43 8.82
N ASN A 36 -13.53 -37.80 7.75
CA ASN A 36 -13.58 -39.17 7.22
C ASN A 36 -12.49 -39.44 6.17
N LEU A 37 -11.65 -38.46 5.85
CA LEU A 37 -10.55 -38.63 4.92
C LEU A 37 -9.40 -39.40 5.58
N SER A 38 -8.71 -40.22 4.79
CA SER A 38 -7.44 -40.83 5.21
C SER A 38 -6.43 -39.73 5.63
N PRO A 39 -5.60 -39.97 6.66
CA PRO A 39 -4.59 -39.00 7.13
C PRO A 39 -3.68 -38.46 6.01
N HIS A 40 -3.38 -39.30 5.01
CA HIS A 40 -2.58 -38.88 3.85
C HIS A 40 -3.34 -37.90 2.94
N ALA A 41 -4.63 -38.16 2.68
CA ALA A 41 -5.47 -37.26 1.89
C ALA A 41 -5.68 -35.92 2.62
N MET A 42 -5.84 -35.95 3.94
CA MET A 42 -5.96 -34.75 4.78
C MET A 42 -4.73 -33.85 4.69
N THR A 43 -3.54 -34.45 4.68
CA THR A 43 -2.25 -33.71 4.59
C THR A 43 -2.04 -33.11 3.20
N LEU A 44 -2.36 -33.85 2.14
CA LEU A 44 -2.29 -33.33 0.78
C LEU A 44 -3.28 -32.19 0.55
N LEU A 45 -4.51 -32.35 1.05
CA LEU A 45 -5.55 -31.34 0.93
C LEU A 45 -5.22 -30.08 1.74
N SER A 46 -4.74 -30.23 2.97
CA SER A 46 -4.33 -29.08 3.80
C SER A 46 -3.17 -28.31 3.17
N GLY A 47 -2.17 -29.02 2.62
CA GLY A 47 -1.07 -28.41 1.89
C GLY A 47 -1.53 -27.67 0.64
N PHE A 48 -2.40 -28.29 -0.17
CA PHE A 48 -2.96 -27.67 -1.37
C PHE A 48 -3.77 -26.40 -1.05
N VAL A 49 -4.64 -26.48 -0.04
CA VAL A 49 -5.42 -25.32 0.44
C VAL A 49 -4.50 -24.23 0.99
N ALA A 50 -3.46 -24.58 1.75
CA ALA A 50 -2.50 -23.62 2.29
C ALA A 50 -1.77 -22.85 1.17
N VAL A 51 -1.34 -23.53 0.10
CA VAL A 51 -0.70 -22.89 -1.06
C VAL A 51 -1.66 -21.91 -1.75
N ILE A 52 -2.91 -22.31 -2.01
CA ILE A 52 -3.92 -21.42 -2.61
C ILE A 52 -4.17 -20.20 -1.71
N LEU A 53 -4.30 -20.43 -0.40
CA LEU A 53 -4.63 -19.39 0.56
C LEU A 53 -3.51 -18.35 0.67
N VAL A 54 -2.25 -18.78 0.70
CA VAL A 54 -1.09 -17.87 0.65
C VAL A 54 -1.09 -17.03 -0.62
N ASN A 55 -1.39 -17.62 -1.78
CA ASN A 55 -1.46 -16.88 -3.05
C ASN A 55 -2.55 -15.80 -3.03
N ILE A 56 -3.73 -16.11 -2.48
CA ILE A 56 -4.82 -15.13 -2.32
C ILE A 56 -4.41 -13.98 -1.39
N VAL A 57 -3.78 -14.29 -0.25
CA VAL A 57 -3.30 -13.28 0.71
C VAL A 57 -2.25 -12.36 0.07
N ILE A 58 -1.32 -12.92 -0.69
CA ILE A 58 -0.31 -12.16 -1.44
C ILE A 58 -0.98 -11.25 -2.48
N ALA A 59 -1.89 -11.78 -3.29
CA ALA A 59 -2.60 -10.99 -4.30
C ALA A 59 -3.39 -9.83 -3.67
N PHE A 60 -4.06 -10.08 -2.54
CA PHE A 60 -4.77 -9.04 -1.79
C PHE A 60 -3.82 -7.98 -1.22
N TYR A 61 -2.67 -8.40 -0.69
CA TYR A 61 -1.65 -7.47 -0.19
C TYR A 61 -1.12 -6.56 -1.30
N ILE A 62 -0.78 -7.14 -2.45
CA ILE A 62 -0.30 -6.40 -3.63
C ILE A 62 -1.38 -5.41 -4.10
N TYR A 63 -2.64 -5.83 -4.18
CA TYR A 63 -3.75 -4.95 -4.52
C TYR A 63 -3.90 -3.79 -3.53
N MET A 64 -3.80 -4.06 -2.23
CA MET A 64 -3.85 -3.01 -1.22
C MET A 64 -2.65 -2.05 -1.32
N ALA A 65 -1.45 -2.58 -1.60
CA ALA A 65 -0.25 -1.77 -1.81
C ALA A 65 -0.37 -0.87 -3.05
N MET A 66 -0.96 -1.38 -4.14
CA MET A 66 -1.26 -0.58 -5.33
C MET A 66 -2.32 0.51 -5.09
N LYS A 67 -3.17 0.35 -4.07
CA LYS A 67 -4.17 1.34 -3.64
C LYS A 67 -3.65 2.39 -2.68
N GLU A 68 -2.35 2.38 -2.31
CA GLU A 68 -1.79 3.51 -1.57
C GLU A 68 -1.92 4.79 -2.41
N PRO A 69 -2.38 5.89 -1.79
CA PRO A 69 -2.87 7.03 -2.52
C PRO A 69 -1.71 7.65 -3.29
N SER A 70 -1.96 7.91 -4.57
CA SER A 70 -1.36 8.99 -5.36
C SER A 70 -1.69 10.34 -4.71
N ASN A 71 -1.41 10.48 -3.40
CA ASN A 71 -1.41 11.76 -2.73
C ASN A 71 -0.11 12.39 -3.17
N LYS A 72 -0.13 12.88 -4.41
CA LYS A 72 0.93 13.73 -4.96
C LYS A 72 1.22 14.74 -3.87
N HIS A 73 2.49 14.78 -3.43
CA HIS A 73 2.95 15.81 -2.52
C HIS A 73 2.52 17.13 -3.15
N GLN A 74 1.54 17.80 -2.54
CA GLN A 74 1.11 19.09 -3.08
C GLN A 74 2.34 19.98 -2.96
N PRO A 75 2.84 20.53 -4.07
CA PRO A 75 4.00 21.40 -4.02
C PRO A 75 3.69 22.52 -3.02
N ASP A 76 4.64 22.80 -2.13
CA ASP A 76 4.42 23.72 -1.03
C ASP A 76 3.82 25.03 -1.60
N PRO A 77 2.66 25.49 -1.09
CA PRO A 77 1.95 26.64 -1.63
C PRO A 77 2.84 27.89 -1.71
N LYS A 78 3.89 27.98 -0.89
CA LYS A 78 4.90 29.05 -0.96
C LYS A 78 5.76 28.99 -2.24
N PHE A 79 6.04 27.80 -2.76
CA PHE A 79 6.70 27.63 -4.06
C PHE A 79 5.77 27.98 -5.22
N LEU A 80 4.48 27.65 -5.13
CA LEU A 80 3.51 27.99 -6.17
C LEU A 80 3.31 29.50 -6.30
N THR A 81 3.25 30.23 -5.17
CA THR A 81 3.12 31.69 -5.19
C THR A 81 4.39 32.36 -5.72
N HIS A 82 5.56 31.88 -5.31
CA HIS A 82 6.84 32.40 -5.80
C HIS A 82 7.06 32.13 -7.30
N ALA A 83 6.74 30.92 -7.76
CA ALA A 83 6.86 30.57 -9.19
C ALA A 83 5.84 31.30 -10.06
N LYS A 84 4.61 31.52 -9.57
CA LYS A 84 3.65 32.38 -10.28
C LYS A 84 4.15 33.82 -10.32
N ALA A 85 4.65 34.35 -9.21
CA ALA A 85 5.17 35.72 -9.15
C ALA A 85 6.36 35.94 -10.10
N SER A 86 7.25 34.95 -10.28
CA SER A 86 8.38 35.07 -11.21
C SER A 86 7.98 35.09 -12.68
N VAL A 87 6.83 34.50 -13.04
CA VAL A 87 6.30 34.51 -14.43
C VAL A 87 5.59 35.82 -14.75
N TYR A 88 4.97 36.47 -13.76
CA TYR A 88 4.32 37.76 -13.94
C TYR A 88 5.23 38.96 -13.70
N GLN A 89 6.48 38.74 -13.30
CA GLN A 89 7.47 39.80 -13.23
C GLN A 89 7.73 40.26 -14.66
N PRO A 90 7.28 41.47 -15.06
CA PRO A 90 7.63 41.99 -16.35
C PRO A 90 9.14 42.15 -16.35
N THR A 91 9.82 41.66 -17.39
CA THR A 91 11.13 42.15 -17.76
C THR A 91 10.98 43.65 -18.01
N GLY A 92 11.13 44.40 -16.94
CA GLY A 92 10.83 45.81 -16.83
C GLY A 92 11.76 46.42 -15.81
N GLU A 93 13.05 46.15 -15.96
CA GLU A 93 14.04 47.14 -15.60
C GLU A 93 14.08 48.14 -16.76
N PRO A 94 13.69 49.41 -16.55
CA PRO A 94 14.09 50.47 -17.44
C PRO A 94 15.62 50.52 -17.40
N MET A 95 16.25 50.27 -18.54
CA MET A 95 17.65 50.64 -18.80
C MET A 95 17.75 52.18 -18.86
N GLU A 96 17.48 52.86 -17.74
CA GLU A 96 17.49 54.31 -17.64
C GLU A 96 18.16 54.77 -16.34
N SER A 97 19.44 54.42 -16.17
CA SER A 97 20.36 55.21 -15.36
C SER A 97 21.82 54.91 -15.72
N LEU A 98 22.20 55.09 -16.98
CA LEU A 98 23.60 55.23 -17.37
C LEU A 98 23.73 56.31 -18.45
N LYS A 99 23.20 57.49 -18.13
CA LYS A 99 23.62 58.72 -18.80
C LYS A 99 23.70 59.83 -17.76
N LYS A 100 24.92 60.37 -17.63
CA LYS A 100 25.28 61.68 -17.05
C LYS A 100 25.82 61.70 -15.61
N GLN A 101 27.13 61.49 -15.51
CA GLN A 101 28.08 62.40 -14.83
C GLN A 101 29.25 62.55 -15.84
N GLU A 102 29.45 63.70 -16.47
CA GLU A 102 30.28 64.82 -15.99
C GLU A 102 31.63 64.40 -15.40
#